data_AF-A0A962IKL3-F1
#
_entry.id   AF-A0A962IKL3-F1
#
_cell.length_a   1.000
_cell.length_b   1.000
_cell.length_c   1.000
_cell.angle_alpha   90.00
_cell.angle_beta   90.00
_cell.angle_gamma   90.00
#
_symmetry.space_group_name_H-M   'P 1'
#
loop_
_entity.id
_entity.type
_entity.pdbx_description
1 polymer ?
#
loop_
_entity_poly.entity_id
_entity_poly.type
_entity_poly.pdbx_seq_one_letter_code
_entity_poly.pdbx_strand_id
1 'polypeptide(L)'
;MSQRLLVATRKGLFVFGSTAQGWQLQQRHFLGDHVCQLLADPRDGRWYAALDLGHFGAKLQLSEDGGGRWRELPVPAFGEGEVVHLGDGKAPRPATLSKLWALAAGGPEQPERLWAGTIPADLFHVQVQELD
;
A
#
# COMPACT_ATOMS: atom_id res chain seq x y z
N MET A 1 -13.11 11.54 -18.81
CA MET A 1 -11.84 11.16 -18.15
C MET A 1 -11.35 9.86 -18.80
N SER A 2 -10.05 9.73 -19.08
CA SER A 2 -9.51 8.46 -19.59
C SER A 2 -9.47 7.43 -18.46
N GLN A 3 -10.04 6.25 -18.71
CA GLN A 3 -10.02 5.14 -17.77
C GLN A 3 -8.57 4.67 -17.57
N ARG A 4 -8.17 4.45 -16.32
CA ARG A 4 -6.87 3.87 -15.96
C ARG A 4 -7.07 2.52 -15.27
N LEU A 5 -6.20 1.57 -15.59
CA LEU A 5 -6.07 0.31 -14.89
C LEU A 5 -4.70 0.27 -14.22
N LEU A 6 -4.70 0.10 -12.90
CA LEU A 6 -3.49 0.01 -12.11
C LEU A 6 -3.26 -1.46 -11.73
N VAL A 7 -2.10 -2.00 -12.09
CA VAL A 7 -1.78 -3.43 -11.93
C VAL A 7 -0.56 -3.57 -11.03
N ALA A 8 -0.81 -3.92 -9.77
CA ALA A 8 0.22 -4.26 -8.79
C ALA A 8 0.71 -5.71 -8.98
N THR A 9 2.02 -5.92 -8.94
CA THR A 9 2.63 -7.23 -9.19
C THR A 9 3.85 -7.46 -8.30
N ARG A 10 4.38 -8.69 -8.31
CA ARG A 10 5.70 -9.01 -7.72
C ARG A 10 6.90 -8.36 -8.45
N LYS A 11 6.67 -7.61 -9.53
CA LYS A 11 7.70 -7.02 -10.40
C LYS A 11 7.51 -5.52 -10.62
N GLY A 12 6.59 -4.90 -9.88
CA GLY A 12 6.31 -3.48 -9.92
C GLY A 12 4.84 -3.15 -10.14
N LEU A 13 4.56 -1.86 -10.30
CA LEU A 13 3.26 -1.30 -10.63
C LEU A 13 3.24 -0.88 -12.11
N PHE A 14 2.22 -1.33 -12.84
CA PHE A 14 2.00 -1.01 -14.25
C PHE A 14 0.68 -0.27 -14.42
N VAL A 15 0.71 0.86 -15.12
CA VAL A 15 -0.47 1.70 -15.36
C VAL A 15 -0.85 1.62 -16.83
N PHE A 16 -2.06 1.15 -17.10
CA PHE A 16 -2.61 1.11 -18.45
C PHE A 16 -3.66 2.20 -18.63
N GLY A 17 -3.64 2.85 -19.78
CA GLY A 17 -4.66 3.79 -20.22
C GLY A 17 -5.53 3.19 -21.31
N SER A 18 -6.83 3.47 -21.28
CA SER A 18 -7.75 3.09 -22.35
C SER A 18 -7.58 4.00 -23.57
N THR A 19 -7.34 3.42 -24.75
CA THR A 19 -7.28 4.10 -26.04
C THR A 19 -8.28 3.47 -27.03
N ALA A 20 -8.41 4.04 -28.23
CA ALA A 20 -9.22 3.45 -29.30
C ALA A 20 -8.74 2.06 -29.73
N GLN A 21 -7.47 1.73 -29.47
CA GLN A 21 -6.84 0.44 -29.78
C GLN A 21 -6.84 -0.51 -28.56
N GLY A 22 -7.61 -0.19 -27.51
CA GLY A 22 -7.67 -0.96 -26.28
C GLY A 22 -6.74 -0.43 -25.18
N TRP A 23 -6.39 -1.28 -24.22
CA TRP A 23 -5.54 -0.89 -23.10
C TRP A 23 -4.06 -0.84 -23.52
N GLN A 24 -3.40 0.30 -23.29
CA GLN A 24 -2.00 0.51 -23.61
C GLN A 24 -1.21 0.84 -22.34
N LEU A 25 -0.02 0.26 -22.19
CA LEU A 25 0.85 0.53 -21.06
C LEU A 25 1.39 1.97 -21.14
N GLN A 26 1.10 2.78 -20.12
CA GLN A 26 1.46 4.20 -20.06
C GLN A 26 2.62 4.46 -19.11
N GLN A 27 2.59 3.87 -17.91
CA GLN A 27 3.58 4.12 -16.86
C GLN A 27 4.02 2.82 -16.19
N ARG A 28 5.24 2.84 -15.63
CA ARG A 28 5.84 1.77 -14.83
C ARG A 28 6.44 2.39 -13.58
N HIS A 29 6.18 1.81 -12.42
CA HIS A 29 6.74 2.26 -11.13
C HIS A 29 7.28 1.05 -10.36
N PHE A 30 8.26 1.29 -9.48
CA PHE A 30 8.82 0.26 -8.58
C PHE A 30 9.27 -1.01 -9.32
N LEU A 31 9.96 -0.85 -10.46
CA LEU A 31 10.36 -1.99 -11.28
C LEU A 31 11.28 -2.94 -10.51
N GLY A 32 10.88 -4.20 -10.45
CA GLY A 32 11.57 -5.25 -9.70
C GLY A 32 11.11 -5.41 -8.25
N ASP A 33 10.45 -4.40 -7.69
CA ASP A 33 9.89 -4.46 -6.34
C ASP A 33 8.52 -5.12 -6.34
N HIS A 34 8.18 -5.77 -5.23
CA HIS A 34 6.88 -6.39 -5.06
C HIS A 34 5.88 -5.37 -4.52
N VAL A 35 5.01 -4.88 -5.40
CA VAL A 35 3.84 -4.08 -5.01
C VAL A 35 2.72 -5.04 -4.65
N CYS A 36 2.49 -5.20 -3.34
CA CYS A 36 1.60 -6.23 -2.81
C CYS A 36 0.15 -5.74 -2.62
N GLN A 37 -0.05 -4.44 -2.43
CA GLN A 37 -1.37 -3.80 -2.41
C GLN A 37 -1.31 -2.43 -3.08
N LEU A 38 -2.45 -2.02 -3.63
CA LEU A 38 -2.62 -0.72 -4.25
C LEU A 38 -4.03 -0.19 -3.99
N LEU A 39 -4.12 1.09 -3.64
CA LEU A 39 -5.37 1.81 -3.46
C LEU A 39 -5.32 3.11 -4.27
N ALA A 40 -6.27 3.28 -5.19
CA ALA A 40 -6.61 4.59 -5.73
C ALA A 40 -7.77 5.14 -4.91
N ASP A 41 -7.53 6.19 -4.15
CA ASP A 41 -8.51 6.75 -3.23
C ASP A 41 -9.63 7.47 -4.02
N PRO A 42 -10.89 7.04 -3.88
CA PRO A 42 -11.99 7.66 -4.63
C PRO A 42 -12.32 9.08 -4.16
N ARG A 43 -11.80 9.51 -3.00
CA ARG A 43 -12.14 10.80 -2.39
C ARG A 43 -11.35 11.95 -3.00
N ASP A 44 -10.05 11.74 -3.21
CA ASP A 44 -9.11 12.78 -3.66
C ASP A 44 -8.25 12.34 -4.87
N GLY A 45 -8.33 11.08 -5.28
CA GLY A 45 -7.56 10.54 -6.40
C GLY A 45 -6.11 10.16 -6.07
N ARG A 46 -5.69 10.28 -4.80
CA ARG A 46 -4.36 9.86 -4.35
C ARG A 46 -4.16 8.36 -4.56
N TRP A 47 -2.93 7.98 -4.91
CA TRP A 47 -2.55 6.57 -5.07
C TRP A 47 -1.64 6.14 -3.93
N TYR A 48 -1.96 5.00 -3.33
CA TYR A 48 -1.17 4.38 -2.28
C TYR A 48 -0.69 3.01 -2.75
N ALA A 49 0.61 2.78 -2.73
CA ALA A 49 1.23 1.51 -3.08
C ALA A 49 1.95 0.93 -1.86
N ALA A 50 1.52 -0.26 -1.42
CA ALA A 50 2.25 -1.00 -0.40
C ALA A 50 3.25 -1.96 -1.05
N LEU A 51 4.51 -1.84 -0.67
CA LEU A 51 5.59 -2.69 -1.14
C LEU A 51 5.98 -3.70 -0.06
N ASP A 52 6.31 -4.91 -0.49
CA ASP A 52 6.85 -5.99 0.34
C ASP A 52 8.29 -6.28 -0.14
N LEU A 53 9.26 -5.65 0.51
CA LEU A 53 10.66 -5.65 0.07
C LEU A 53 11.50 -6.75 0.73
N GLY A 54 10.86 -7.80 1.23
CA GLY A 54 11.53 -8.91 1.89
C GLY A 54 12.30 -8.46 3.13
N HIS A 55 13.64 -8.53 3.08
CA HIS A 55 14.50 -8.14 4.22
C HIS A 55 14.33 -6.66 4.62
N PHE A 56 13.97 -5.78 3.69
CA PHE A 56 13.75 -4.37 3.98
C PHE A 56 12.34 -4.05 4.52
N GLY A 57 11.48 -5.08 4.65
CA GLY A 57 10.15 -4.96 5.25
C GLY A 57 9.11 -4.30 4.35
N ALA A 58 7.98 -3.95 4.98
CA ALA A 58 6.87 -3.28 4.31
C ALA A 58 7.14 -1.78 4.15
N LYS A 59 6.78 -1.23 2.99
CA LYS A 59 6.82 0.22 2.70
C LYS A 59 5.48 0.69 2.18
N LEU A 60 5.11 1.93 2.48
CA LEU A 60 3.92 2.57 1.93
C LEU A 60 4.34 3.80 1.14
N GLN A 61 3.94 3.88 -0.12
CA GLN A 61 4.26 4.97 -1.03
C GLN A 61 2.98 5.71 -1.40
N LEU A 62 3.01 7.04 -1.37
CA LEU A 62 1.92 7.92 -1.76
C LEU A 62 2.30 8.69 -3.02
N SER A 63 1.37 8.75 -3.98
CA SER A 63 1.42 9.66 -5.11
C SER A 63 0.15 10.50 -5.19
N GLU A 64 0.32 11.79 -5.40
CA GLU A 64 -0.77 12.78 -5.46
C GLU A 64 -0.98 13.31 -6.89
N ASP A 65 -0.12 12.91 -7.82
CA ASP A 65 -0.09 13.37 -9.21
C ASP A 65 -0.22 12.21 -10.22
N GLY A 66 -0.86 11.10 -9.79
CA GLY A 66 -1.13 9.94 -10.64
C GLY A 66 0.15 9.21 -11.10
N GLY A 67 1.08 9.03 -10.15
CA GLY A 67 2.34 8.30 -10.33
C GLY A 67 3.50 9.15 -10.83
N GLY A 68 3.34 10.47 -10.99
CA GLY A 68 4.43 11.36 -11.41
C GLY A 68 5.55 11.45 -10.36
N ARG A 69 5.16 11.54 -9.09
CA ARG A 69 6.04 11.56 -7.92
C ARG A 69 5.49 10.63 -6.84
N TRP A 70 6.42 10.05 -6.07
CA TRP A 70 6.11 9.18 -4.94
C TRP A 70 6.85 9.66 -3.70
N ARG A 71 6.16 9.72 -2.57
CA ARG A 71 6.75 9.92 -1.25
C ARG A 71 6.49 8.72 -0.35
N GLU A 72 7.49 8.33 0.42
CA GLU A 72 7.34 7.27 1.41
C GLU A 72 6.55 7.80 2.62
N LEU A 73 5.53 7.06 3.03
CA LEU A 73 4.79 7.27 4.26
C LEU A 73 5.29 6.31 5.34
N PRO A 74 5.21 6.70 6.62
CA PRO A 74 5.42 5.75 7.71
C PRO A 74 4.41 4.60 7.61
N VAL A 75 4.88 3.41 7.95
CA VAL A 75 4.04 2.22 8.09
C VAL A 75 3.65 2.02 9.55
N PRO A 76 2.50 1.39 9.86
CA PRO A 76 2.14 1.05 11.23
C PRO A 76 3.18 0.14 11.87
N ALA A 77 3.30 0.22 13.19
CA ALA A 77 4.18 -0.63 13.97
C ALA A 77 3.39 -1.26 15.13
N PHE A 78 3.72 -2.51 15.43
CA PHE A 78 3.26 -3.17 16.64
C PHE A 78 3.94 -2.56 17.86
N GLY A 79 3.22 -2.53 18.98
CA GLY A 79 3.72 -2.05 20.26
C GLY A 79 4.83 -2.93 20.83
N GLU A 80 5.63 -2.36 21.74
CA GLU A 80 6.63 -3.13 22.48
C GLU A 80 5.96 -4.25 23.30
N GLY A 81 6.51 -5.46 23.21
CA GLY A 81 5.99 -6.63 23.92
C GLY A 81 4.78 -7.31 23.26
N GLU A 82 4.24 -6.76 22.17
CA GLU A 82 3.20 -7.44 21.40
C GLU A 82 3.76 -8.71 20.75
N VAL A 83 2.96 -9.78 20.78
CA VAL A 83 3.36 -11.10 20.27
C VAL A 83 2.31 -11.69 19.36
N VAL A 84 2.78 -12.52 18.43
CA VAL A 84 1.94 -13.35 17.57
C VAL A 84 1.96 -14.78 18.05
N HIS A 85 0.77 -15.35 18.21
CA HIS A 85 0.58 -16.78 18.43
C HIS A 85 0.49 -17.50 17.09
N LEU A 86 1.40 -18.46 16.86
CA LEU A 86 1.61 -19.08 15.55
C LEU A 86 0.82 -20.39 15.35
N GLY A 87 -0.01 -20.77 16.33
CA GLY A 87 -0.67 -22.07 16.38
C GLY A 87 0.31 -23.23 16.62
N ASP A 88 -0.20 -24.46 16.56
CA ASP A 88 0.57 -25.71 16.55
C ASP A 88 1.56 -25.88 17.71
N GLY A 89 1.26 -25.33 18.89
CA GLY A 89 2.14 -25.40 20.06
C GLY A 89 3.46 -24.63 19.94
N LYS A 90 3.63 -23.81 18.90
CA LYS A 90 4.83 -22.97 18.72
C LYS A 90 4.82 -21.83 19.75
N ALA A 91 6.01 -21.53 20.29
CA ALA A 91 6.17 -20.38 21.17
C ALA A 91 5.76 -19.07 20.46
N PRO A 92 5.12 -18.13 21.17
CA PRO A 92 4.84 -16.81 20.64
C PRO A 92 6.14 -16.12 20.19
N ARG A 93 6.03 -15.25 19.18
CA ARG A 93 7.15 -14.43 18.71
C ARG A 93 6.77 -12.96 18.76
N PRO A 94 7.74 -12.04 18.88
CA PRO A 94 7.47 -10.61 18.76
C PRO A 94 6.68 -10.30 17.48
N ALA A 95 5.65 -9.48 17.61
CA ALA A 95 4.91 -8.97 16.47
C ALA A 95 5.77 -7.96 15.73
N THR A 96 5.90 -8.13 14.41
CA THR A 96 6.69 -7.23 13.56
C THR A 96 6.00 -7.15 12.22
N LEU A 97 5.82 -5.93 11.71
CA LEU A 97 5.13 -5.72 10.45
C LEU A 97 5.93 -6.37 9.30
N SER A 98 5.37 -7.42 8.73
CA SER A 98 5.91 -8.05 7.53
C SER A 98 5.28 -7.49 6.26
N LYS A 99 3.97 -7.19 6.27
CA LYS A 99 3.23 -6.80 5.07
C LYS A 99 2.01 -5.95 5.39
N LEU A 100 1.69 -4.99 4.52
CA LEU A 100 0.36 -4.40 4.44
C LEU A 100 -0.47 -5.26 3.48
N TRP A 101 -1.30 -6.14 4.02
CA TRP A 101 -2.07 -7.11 3.26
C TRP A 101 -3.33 -6.52 2.63
N ALA A 102 -3.90 -5.47 3.22
CA ALA A 102 -5.06 -4.76 2.68
C ALA A 102 -4.94 -3.26 2.96
N LEU A 103 -5.43 -2.45 2.03
CA LEU A 103 -5.58 -1.01 2.19
C LEU A 103 -7.01 -0.62 1.86
N ALA A 104 -7.58 0.28 2.66
CA ALA A 104 -8.85 0.92 2.38
C ALA A 104 -8.80 2.40 2.74
N ALA A 105 -9.53 3.21 1.97
CA ALA A 105 -9.78 4.59 2.33
C ALA A 105 -10.61 4.67 3.62
N GLY A 106 -10.41 5.72 4.41
CA GLY A 106 -11.34 6.10 5.47
C GLY A 106 -12.69 6.57 4.93
N GLY A 107 -13.52 7.12 5.81
CA GLY A 107 -14.82 7.69 5.40
C GLY A 107 -14.67 8.91 4.47
N PRO A 108 -15.77 9.35 3.82
CA PRO A 108 -15.77 10.56 2.96
C PRO A 108 -15.22 11.81 3.66
N GLU A 109 -15.53 11.98 4.96
CA GLU A 109 -15.09 13.10 5.80
C GLU A 109 -13.69 12.91 6.41
N GLN A 110 -12.92 11.90 5.96
CA GLN A 110 -11.63 11.56 6.55
C GLN A 110 -10.54 11.41 5.48
N PRO A 111 -10.35 12.40 4.58
CA PRO A 111 -9.49 12.28 3.38
C PRO A 111 -8.06 11.82 3.68
N GLU A 112 -7.55 12.13 4.87
CA GLU A 112 -6.20 11.78 5.33
C GLU A 112 -6.12 10.44 6.07
N ARG A 113 -7.22 9.69 6.19
CA ARG A 113 -7.22 8.39 6.88
C ARG A 113 -7.19 7.24 5.89
N LEU A 114 -6.32 6.27 6.18
CA LEU A 114 -6.35 4.93 5.62
C LEU A 114 -6.57 3.88 6.71
N TRP A 115 -7.16 2.76 6.33
CA TRP A 115 -7.14 1.52 7.09
C TRP A 115 -6.16 0.55 6.46
N ALA A 116 -5.34 -0.10 7.28
CA ALA A 116 -4.33 -1.05 6.85
C ALA A 116 -4.48 -2.36 7.61
N GLY A 117 -4.81 -3.43 6.89
CA GLY A 117 -4.72 -4.79 7.40
C GLY A 117 -3.30 -5.32 7.22
N THR A 118 -2.74 -5.97 8.24
CA THR A 118 -1.32 -6.37 8.25
C THR A 118 -1.09 -7.88 8.20
N ILE A 119 0.15 -8.27 7.93
CA ILE A 119 0.72 -9.55 8.35
C ILE A 119 1.84 -9.22 9.36
N PRO A 120 1.80 -9.77 10.58
CA PRO A 120 0.74 -10.61 11.17
C PRO A 120 -0.62 -9.89 11.25
N ALA A 121 -1.70 -10.66 11.41
CA ALA A 121 -3.07 -10.17 11.29
C ALA A 121 -3.41 -9.17 12.40
N ASP A 122 -3.62 -7.92 12.01
CA ASP A 122 -4.12 -6.83 12.84
C ASP A 122 -4.70 -5.73 11.92
N LEU A 123 -5.38 -4.75 12.50
CA LEU A 123 -5.98 -3.62 11.81
C LEU A 123 -5.48 -2.29 12.39
N PHE A 124 -4.79 -1.53 11.56
CA PHE A 124 -4.30 -0.19 11.89
C PHE A 124 -5.07 0.88 11.12
N HIS A 125 -5.10 2.09 11.66
CA HIS A 125 -5.35 3.28 10.86
C HIS A 125 -4.04 4.04 10.65
N VAL A 126 -3.87 4.63 9.47
CA VAL A 126 -2.74 5.49 9.11
C VAL A 126 -3.28 6.88 8.86
N GLN A 127 -2.70 7.88 9.52
CA GLN A 127 -2.97 9.30 9.25
C GLN A 127 -1.91 9.82 8.28
N VAL A 128 -2.35 10.21 7.09
CA VAL A 128 -1.52 10.82 6.06
C VAL A 128 -1.38 12.30 6.39
N GLN A 129 -0.18 12.73 6.74
CA GLN A 129 0.12 14.13 7.00
C GLN A 129 0.69 14.77 5.73
N GLU A 130 0.28 16.01 5.43
CA GLU A 130 0.98 16.83 4.44
C GLU A 130 2.34 17.23 5.01
N LEU A 131 3.36 17.26 4.14
CA LEU A 131 4.67 17.79 4.51
C LEU A 131 4.59 19.31 4.28
N ASP A 132 4.89 20.09 5.32
CA ASP A 132 5.01 21.56 5.25
C ASP A 132 6.05 22.02 4.21
#